data_AF-V9G4E6-F1
#
_entry.id   AF-V9G4E6-F1
#
_cell.length_a   1.000
_cell.length_b   1.000
_cell.length_c   1.000
_cell.angle_alpha   90.00
_cell.angle_beta   90.00
_cell.angle_gamma   90.00
#
_symmetry.space_group_name_H-M   'P 1'
#
loop_
_entity.id
_entity.type
_entity.pdbx_description
1 polymer ?
#
loop_
_entity_poly.entity_id
_entity_poly.type
_entity_poly.pdbx_seq_one_letter_code
_entity_poly.pdbx_strand_id
1 'polypeptide(L)'
;MFRALFRRLLIFQAVLICVAAGSYEEVWADPGSKEPEQSPAASIQAKALNHEAEQLYRHVEEGNVQAVLDNLRRVTGIFESASFQGLTGVEGIHALAESIMEMKEATTRAVQEPQDWMISAGKLRLATDSLIRSKDALWLQYYKVIREDLQLLSQYASQQDKAGMKRAYDSLDQHYELIRPAIVIQRKPEEVNMLESWLSYAGGLVTSGEMSAVERVVAQGEEMVNTLFGKKKDEQALAPLGEVKELGHGRS
;
A
#
# COMPACT_ATOMS: atom_id res chain seq x y z
N MET A 1 -40.70 14.34 -69.43
CA MET A 1 -40.04 13.17 -68.80
C MET A 1 -39.27 13.46 -67.50
N PHE A 2 -39.19 14.70 -67.01
CA PHE A 2 -38.41 15.03 -65.80
C PHE A 2 -39.19 15.00 -64.46
N ARG A 3 -40.52 14.83 -64.48
CA ARG A 3 -41.36 14.83 -63.26
C ARG A 3 -41.62 13.45 -62.63
N ALA A 4 -41.31 12.36 -63.35
CA ALA A 4 -41.50 10.99 -62.85
C ALA A 4 -40.25 10.41 -62.16
N LEU A 5 -39.07 10.97 -62.42
CA LEU A 5 -37.81 10.58 -61.78
C LEU A 5 -37.62 11.23 -60.41
N PHE A 6 -38.14 12.44 -60.19
CA PHE A 6 -38.00 13.14 -58.90
C PHE A 6 -38.90 12.58 -57.79
N ARG A 7 -40.03 11.94 -58.14
CA ARG A 7 -40.94 11.30 -57.18
C ARG A 7 -40.49 9.91 -56.72
N ARG A 8 -39.55 9.27 -57.44
CA ARG A 8 -38.92 8.00 -57.01
C ARG A 8 -37.65 8.21 -56.18
N LEU A 9 -37.04 9.40 -56.21
CA LEU A 9 -35.86 9.72 -55.39
C LEU A 9 -36.22 10.15 -53.95
N LEU A 10 -37.41 10.71 -53.73
CA LEU A 10 -37.86 11.15 -52.39
C LEU A 10 -38.39 10.03 -51.49
N ILE A 11 -38.72 8.85 -52.03
CA ILE A 11 -39.20 7.71 -51.22
C ILE A 11 -38.01 6.88 -50.67
N PHE A 12 -36.82 6.97 -51.28
CA PHE A 12 -35.62 6.29 -50.76
C PHE A 12 -34.90 7.04 -49.63
N GLN A 13 -35.11 8.36 -49.46
CA GLN A 13 -34.56 9.09 -48.31
C GLN A 13 -35.44 9.06 -47.05
N ALA A 14 -36.70 8.64 -47.15
CA ALA A 14 -37.56 8.47 -45.97
C ALA A 14 -37.37 7.10 -45.28
N VAL A 15 -36.73 6.12 -45.93
CA VAL A 15 -36.42 4.81 -45.33
C VAL A 15 -35.04 4.78 -44.65
N LEU A 16 -34.16 5.74 -44.98
CA LEU A 16 -32.82 5.83 -44.37
C LEU A 16 -32.80 6.66 -43.06
N ILE A 17 -33.95 7.16 -42.60
CA ILE A 17 -34.09 7.89 -41.33
C ILE A 17 -34.90 7.10 -40.27
N CYS A 18 -35.53 5.98 -40.64
CA CYS A 18 -36.30 5.15 -39.69
C CYS A 18 -35.55 3.94 -39.09
N VAL A 19 -34.23 3.80 -39.35
CA VAL A 19 -33.39 2.79 -38.66
C VAL A 19 -32.51 3.41 -37.56
N ALA A 20 -32.55 4.73 -37.38
CA ALA A 20 -31.82 5.42 -36.30
C ALA A 20 -32.69 5.70 -35.05
N ALA A 21 -33.69 4.85 -34.78
CA ALA A 21 -34.59 5.00 -33.63
C ALA A 21 -34.81 3.68 -32.87
N GLY A 22 -33.80 2.81 -32.82
CA GLY A 22 -33.93 1.50 -32.19
C GLY A 22 -32.62 0.92 -31.70
N SER A 23 -31.95 1.64 -30.80
CA SER A 23 -31.05 1.11 -29.75
C SER A 23 -30.21 2.26 -29.18
N TYR A 24 -30.87 3.22 -28.53
CA TYR A 24 -30.25 3.88 -27.40
C TYR A 24 -30.46 2.94 -26.22
N GLU A 25 -29.56 1.96 -26.06
CA GLU A 25 -29.31 1.48 -24.70
C GLU A 25 -28.79 2.70 -23.96
N GLU A 26 -29.61 3.24 -23.05
CA GLU A 26 -29.10 4.04 -21.96
C GLU A 26 -28.07 3.18 -21.25
N VAL A 27 -26.80 3.41 -21.58
CA VAL A 27 -25.68 2.94 -20.79
C VAL A 27 -25.77 3.73 -19.49
N TRP A 28 -26.56 3.19 -18.57
CA TRP A 28 -26.46 3.52 -17.16
C TRP A 28 -25.01 3.22 -16.78
N ALA A 29 -24.21 4.28 -16.71
CA ALA A 29 -22.88 4.23 -16.14
C ALA A 29 -23.06 3.76 -14.70
N ASP A 30 -22.81 2.47 -14.48
CA ASP A 30 -22.62 1.92 -13.15
C ASP A 30 -21.49 2.72 -12.48
N PRO A 31 -21.75 3.45 -11.38
CA PRO A 31 -20.70 4.10 -10.62
C PRO A 31 -19.89 3.08 -9.79
N GLY A 32 -20.05 1.78 -10.06
CA GLY A 32 -19.09 0.74 -9.75
C GLY A 32 -17.77 0.97 -10.47
N SER A 33 -16.90 1.72 -9.81
CA SER A 33 -15.48 1.90 -10.14
C SER A 33 -14.86 0.59 -10.65
N LYS A 34 -14.57 0.53 -11.96
CA LYS A 34 -13.54 -0.37 -12.46
C LYS A 34 -12.23 0.13 -11.84
N GLU A 35 -11.83 -0.47 -10.72
CA GLU A 35 -10.43 -0.42 -10.31
C GLU A 35 -9.58 -0.73 -11.55
N PRO A 36 -8.50 0.02 -11.82
CA PRO A 36 -7.70 -0.20 -13.01
C PRO A 36 -7.28 -1.66 -13.06
N GLU A 37 -7.84 -2.42 -14.01
CA GLU A 37 -7.56 -3.84 -14.14
C GLU A 37 -6.04 -4.02 -14.31
N GLN A 38 -5.46 -4.82 -13.41
CA GLN A 38 -4.03 -5.13 -13.42
C GLN A 38 -3.65 -5.74 -14.76
N SER A 39 -2.68 -5.12 -15.45
CA SER A 39 -2.16 -5.69 -16.69
C SER A 39 -1.52 -7.05 -16.40
N PRO A 40 -1.84 -8.11 -17.16
CA PRO A 40 -1.20 -9.42 -17.00
C PRO A 40 0.33 -9.35 -17.07
N ALA A 41 0.87 -8.47 -17.91
CA ALA A 41 2.32 -8.26 -18.04
C ALA A 41 2.93 -7.67 -16.76
N ALA A 42 2.28 -6.67 -16.15
CA ALA A 42 2.71 -6.05 -14.90
C ALA A 42 2.77 -7.10 -13.77
N SER A 43 1.74 -7.94 -13.66
CA SER A 43 1.70 -9.02 -12.66
C SER A 43 2.83 -10.04 -12.84
N ILE A 44 3.13 -10.44 -14.08
CA ILE A 44 4.22 -11.38 -14.37
C ILE A 44 5.58 -10.77 -13.98
N GLN A 45 5.82 -9.52 -14.37
CA GLN A 45 7.07 -8.83 -14.05
C GLN A 45 7.25 -8.62 -12.54
N ALA A 46 6.18 -8.27 -11.81
CA ALA A 46 6.24 -8.14 -10.36
C ALA A 46 6.53 -9.48 -9.66
N LYS A 47 5.99 -10.60 -10.17
CA LYS A 47 6.34 -11.94 -9.66
C LYS A 47 7.80 -12.28 -9.92
N ALA A 48 8.32 -11.99 -11.10
CA ALA A 48 9.73 -12.19 -11.42
C ALA A 48 10.64 -11.32 -10.53
N LEU A 49 10.27 -10.05 -10.34
CA LEU A 49 10.98 -9.12 -9.45
C LEU A 49 11.03 -9.64 -8.02
N ASN A 50 9.88 -10.08 -7.49
CA ASN A 50 9.81 -10.66 -6.15
C ASN A 50 10.63 -11.95 -6.00
N HIS A 51 10.65 -12.80 -7.03
CA HIS A 51 11.48 -14.00 -7.02
C HIS A 51 12.98 -13.65 -6.94
N GLU A 52 13.43 -12.69 -7.75
CA GLU A 52 14.84 -12.25 -7.74
C GLU A 52 15.23 -11.59 -6.41
N ALA A 53 14.35 -10.80 -5.81
CA ALA A 53 14.56 -10.20 -4.48
C ALA A 53 14.60 -11.27 -3.37
N GLU A 54 13.84 -12.35 -3.48
CA GLU A 54 13.90 -13.48 -2.55
C GLU A 54 15.20 -14.27 -2.66
N GLN A 55 15.66 -14.54 -3.89
CA GLN A 55 16.98 -15.15 -4.12
C GLN A 55 18.09 -14.25 -3.58
N LEU A 56 18.01 -12.94 -3.83
CA LEU A 56 18.94 -11.95 -3.32
C LEU A 56 19.03 -12.01 -1.79
N TYR A 57 17.88 -11.98 -1.11
CA TYR A 57 17.82 -12.05 0.35
C TYR A 57 18.53 -13.30 0.90
N ARG A 58 18.26 -14.47 0.31
CA ARG A 58 18.96 -15.72 0.68
C ARG A 58 20.47 -15.62 0.50
N HIS A 59 20.94 -15.02 -0.60
CA HIS A 59 22.37 -14.86 -0.83
C HIS A 59 23.04 -13.86 0.12
N VAL A 60 22.29 -12.88 0.65
CA VAL A 60 22.75 -12.02 1.75
C VAL A 60 22.89 -12.83 3.03
N GLU A 61 21.91 -13.68 3.37
CA GLU A 61 22.01 -14.60 4.53
C GLU A 61 23.23 -15.54 4.42
N GLU A 62 23.55 -15.99 3.21
CA GLU A 62 24.71 -16.85 2.91
C GLU A 62 26.05 -16.08 2.87
N GLY A 63 26.02 -14.75 2.91
CA GLY A 63 27.23 -13.92 2.75
C GLY A 63 27.81 -13.91 1.33
N ASN A 64 27.04 -14.33 0.32
CA ASN A 64 27.50 -14.49 -1.06
C ASN A 64 27.34 -13.19 -1.87
N VAL A 65 28.29 -12.28 -1.68
CA VAL A 65 28.30 -10.95 -2.33
C VAL A 65 28.22 -11.05 -3.86
N GLN A 66 28.93 -12.00 -4.48
CA GLN A 66 28.95 -12.12 -5.94
C GLN A 66 27.57 -12.49 -6.50
N ALA A 67 26.88 -13.43 -5.85
CA ALA A 67 25.54 -13.82 -6.26
C ALA A 67 24.52 -12.70 -6.01
N VAL A 68 24.65 -11.95 -4.91
CA VAL A 68 23.85 -10.73 -4.66
C VAL A 68 24.02 -9.69 -5.77
N LEU A 69 25.24 -9.46 -6.25
CA LEU A 69 25.50 -8.56 -7.40
C LEU A 69 24.85 -9.06 -8.70
N ASP A 70 24.79 -10.38 -8.91
CA ASP A 70 24.08 -10.98 -10.05
C ASP A 70 22.56 -10.77 -9.93
N ASN A 71 21.98 -11.00 -8.75
CA ASN A 71 20.56 -10.75 -8.50
C ASN A 71 20.23 -9.26 -8.66
N LEU A 72 21.05 -8.34 -8.13
CA LEU A 72 20.83 -6.90 -8.27
C LEU A 72 20.74 -6.47 -9.74
N ARG A 73 21.62 -7.00 -10.60
CA ARG A 73 21.54 -6.72 -12.05
C ARG A 73 20.21 -7.18 -12.66
N ARG A 74 19.70 -8.35 -12.25
CA ARG A 74 18.39 -8.86 -12.72
C ARG A 74 17.23 -8.03 -12.15
N VAL A 75 17.25 -7.71 -10.86
CA VAL A 75 16.28 -6.84 -10.19
C VAL A 75 16.18 -5.49 -10.90
N THR A 76 17.31 -4.82 -11.16
CA THR A 76 17.34 -3.53 -11.87
C THR A 76 16.80 -3.67 -13.30
N GLY A 77 17.22 -4.67 -14.06
CA GLY A 77 16.73 -4.86 -15.44
C GLY A 77 15.22 -5.16 -15.52
N ILE A 78 14.68 -5.91 -14.56
CA ILE A 78 13.23 -6.14 -14.45
C ILE A 78 12.53 -4.82 -14.10
N PHE A 79 13.02 -4.10 -13.09
CA PHE A 79 12.43 -2.82 -12.67
C PHE A 79 12.36 -1.80 -13.81
N GLU A 80 13.44 -1.62 -14.56
CA GLU A 80 13.53 -0.67 -15.68
C GLU A 80 12.57 -0.98 -16.84
N SER A 81 12.24 -2.26 -17.04
CA SER A 81 11.35 -2.72 -18.11
C SER A 81 9.91 -3.00 -17.65
N ALA A 82 9.65 -2.91 -16.35
CA ALA A 82 8.36 -3.25 -15.77
C ALA A 82 7.34 -2.13 -15.89
N SER A 83 6.09 -2.51 -16.11
CA SER A 83 4.95 -1.64 -15.79
C SER A 83 4.45 -1.95 -14.38
N PHE A 84 4.16 -0.92 -13.60
CA PHE A 84 3.59 -1.03 -12.25
C PHE A 84 2.10 -0.63 -12.20
N GLN A 85 1.49 -0.40 -13.37
CA GLN A 85 0.09 0.01 -13.47
C GLN A 85 -0.84 -1.02 -12.80
N GLY A 86 -1.66 -0.53 -11.87
CA GLY A 86 -2.60 -1.36 -11.09
C GLY A 86 -1.96 -2.16 -9.96
N LEU A 87 -0.63 -2.10 -9.79
CA LEU A 87 0.07 -2.71 -8.66
C LEU A 87 0.31 -1.72 -7.54
N THR A 88 0.72 -0.50 -7.88
CA THR A 88 0.94 0.59 -6.91
C THR A 88 0.92 1.97 -7.56
N GLY A 89 0.94 3.02 -6.75
CA GLY A 89 1.02 4.42 -7.18
C GLY A 89 2.46 4.89 -7.42
N VAL A 90 2.62 6.19 -7.71
CA VAL A 90 3.94 6.80 -7.97
C VAL A 90 4.84 6.70 -6.74
N GLU A 91 4.28 6.89 -5.55
CA GLU A 91 4.95 6.78 -4.26
C GLU A 91 5.49 5.36 -4.03
N GLY A 92 4.72 4.33 -4.39
CA GLY A 92 5.16 2.94 -4.30
C GLY A 92 6.27 2.60 -5.29
N ILE A 93 6.20 3.13 -6.52
CA ILE A 93 7.29 2.99 -7.51
C ILE A 93 8.57 3.66 -6.98
N HIS A 94 8.44 4.84 -6.39
CA HIS A 94 9.56 5.56 -5.79
C HIS A 94 10.17 4.80 -4.62
N ALA A 95 9.36 4.31 -3.67
CA ALA A 95 9.82 3.53 -2.53
C ALA A 95 10.52 2.22 -2.95
N LEU A 96 10.04 1.59 -4.02
CA LEU A 96 10.69 0.42 -4.60
C LEU A 96 12.04 0.77 -5.24
N ALA A 97 12.11 1.86 -5.99
CA ALA A 97 13.36 2.34 -6.58
C ALA A 97 14.40 2.67 -5.49
N GLU A 98 13.98 3.35 -4.43
CA GLU A 98 14.78 3.67 -3.25
C GLU A 98 15.32 2.40 -2.60
N SER A 99 14.46 1.40 -2.35
CA SER A 99 14.87 0.11 -1.79
C SER A 99 15.93 -0.62 -2.64
N ILE A 100 15.83 -0.53 -3.98
CA ILE A 100 16.84 -1.08 -4.90
C ILE A 100 18.16 -0.32 -4.80
N MET A 101 18.11 1.02 -4.71
CA MET A 101 19.31 1.86 -4.58
C MET A 101 20.00 1.63 -3.23
N GLU A 102 19.24 1.60 -2.12
CA GLU A 102 19.76 1.28 -0.79
C GLU A 102 20.46 -0.09 -0.78
N MET A 103 19.83 -1.12 -1.38
CA MET A 103 20.44 -2.45 -1.47
C MET A 103 21.74 -2.46 -2.27
N LYS A 104 21.79 -1.71 -3.37
CA LYS A 104 23.00 -1.56 -4.19
C LYS A 104 24.12 -0.90 -3.38
N GLU A 105 23.82 0.18 -2.67
CA GLU A 105 24.78 0.89 -1.83
C GLU A 105 25.27 0.02 -0.68
N ALA A 106 24.37 -0.62 0.06
CA ALA A 106 24.71 -1.50 1.17
C ALA A 106 25.57 -2.69 0.72
N THR A 107 25.35 -3.22 -0.49
CA THR A 107 26.19 -4.27 -1.07
C THR A 107 27.64 -3.82 -1.27
N THR A 108 27.89 -2.54 -1.56
CA THR A 108 29.28 -2.02 -1.68
C THR A 108 30.03 -2.01 -0.35
N ARG A 109 29.30 -2.00 0.77
CA ARG A 109 29.82 -1.99 2.14
C ARG A 109 29.53 -3.29 2.90
N ALA A 110 29.12 -4.34 2.21
CA ALA A 110 28.63 -5.60 2.80
C ALA A 110 29.57 -6.21 3.85
N VAL A 111 30.89 -6.09 3.64
CA VAL A 111 31.90 -6.63 4.56
C VAL A 111 32.06 -5.75 5.81
N GLN A 112 31.93 -4.43 5.67
CA GLN A 112 32.11 -3.47 6.76
C GLN A 112 30.83 -3.32 7.60
N GLU A 113 29.67 -3.39 6.95
CA GLU A 113 28.35 -3.10 7.50
C GLU A 113 27.37 -4.25 7.20
N PRO A 114 27.61 -5.47 7.70
CA PRO A 114 26.78 -6.64 7.38
C PRO A 114 25.33 -6.51 7.89
N GLN A 115 25.10 -5.73 8.95
CA GLN A 115 23.75 -5.47 9.46
C GLN A 115 22.96 -4.58 8.50
N ASP A 116 23.56 -3.49 8.02
CA ASP A 116 22.91 -2.60 7.06
C ASP A 116 22.64 -3.34 5.74
N TRP A 117 23.54 -4.22 5.32
CA TRP A 117 23.33 -5.09 4.17
C TRP A 117 22.12 -6.00 4.32
N MET A 118 21.95 -6.62 5.49
CA MET A 118 20.76 -7.44 5.81
C MET A 118 19.48 -6.60 5.87
N ILE A 119 19.52 -5.42 6.47
CA ILE A 119 18.36 -4.51 6.57
C ILE A 119 17.90 -4.07 5.19
N SER A 120 18.82 -3.62 4.31
CA SER A 120 18.47 -3.24 2.94
C SER A 120 17.90 -4.41 2.13
N ALA A 121 18.41 -5.63 2.36
CA ALA A 121 17.87 -6.83 1.73
C ALA A 121 16.44 -7.13 2.20
N GLY A 122 16.19 -6.98 3.51
CA GLY A 122 14.86 -7.10 4.11
C GLY A 122 13.88 -6.07 3.55
N LYS A 123 14.26 -4.80 3.48
CA LYS A 123 13.44 -3.73 2.88
C LYS A 123 13.04 -4.07 1.44
N LEU A 124 14.01 -4.43 0.60
CA LEU A 124 13.74 -4.81 -0.79
C LEU A 124 12.82 -6.04 -0.87
N ARG A 125 13.08 -7.07 -0.05
CA ARG A 125 12.25 -8.29 -0.01
C ARG A 125 10.81 -8.00 0.36
N LEU A 126 10.58 -7.12 1.34
CA LEU A 126 9.24 -6.72 1.78
C LEU A 126 8.55 -5.85 0.73
N ALA A 127 9.28 -4.92 0.11
CA ALA A 127 8.74 -4.05 -0.93
C ALA A 127 8.24 -4.84 -2.16
N THR A 128 9.06 -5.75 -2.69
CA THR A 128 8.67 -6.56 -3.86
C THR A 128 7.55 -7.53 -3.54
N ASP A 129 7.48 -8.02 -2.30
CA ASP A 129 6.40 -8.87 -1.83
C ASP A 129 5.05 -8.16 -1.89
N SER A 130 5.07 -6.91 -1.43
CA SER A 130 3.89 -6.06 -1.32
C SER A 130 3.24 -5.76 -2.67
N LEU A 131 3.99 -5.82 -3.78
CA LEU A 131 3.43 -5.64 -5.12
C LEU A 131 2.47 -6.76 -5.53
N ILE A 132 2.67 -7.97 -5.00
CA ILE A 132 1.95 -9.17 -5.46
C ILE A 132 1.02 -9.77 -4.42
N ARG A 133 1.22 -9.49 -3.13
CA ARG A 133 0.42 -10.07 -2.03
C ARG A 133 -0.27 -9.00 -1.20
N SER A 134 -1.54 -8.75 -1.45
CA SER A 134 -2.29 -7.70 -0.74
C SER A 134 -2.81 -8.12 0.65
N LYS A 135 -3.17 -9.40 0.84
CA LYS A 135 -3.83 -9.89 2.07
C LYS A 135 -2.89 -10.57 3.06
N ASP A 136 -1.80 -11.12 2.55
CA ASP A 136 -0.85 -11.98 3.27
C ASP A 136 0.61 -11.56 3.02
N ALA A 137 0.82 -10.28 2.72
CA ALA A 137 2.14 -9.69 2.57
C ALA A 137 3.03 -9.98 3.79
N LEU A 138 4.33 -10.22 3.58
CA LEU A 138 5.28 -10.52 4.67
C LEU A 138 5.27 -9.44 5.76
N TRP A 139 5.18 -8.17 5.37
CA TRP A 139 5.27 -7.07 6.32
C TRP A 139 4.13 -7.10 7.36
N LEU A 140 2.99 -7.74 7.06
CA LEU A 140 1.89 -7.90 8.02
C LEU A 140 2.29 -8.71 9.26
N GLN A 141 3.36 -9.51 9.17
CA GLN A 141 3.92 -10.25 10.31
C GLN A 141 4.54 -9.33 11.36
N TYR A 142 4.95 -8.11 10.99
CA TYR A 142 5.50 -7.10 11.90
C TYR A 142 4.45 -6.46 12.81
N TYR A 143 3.16 -6.76 12.62
CA TYR A 143 2.09 -6.25 13.49
C TYR A 143 2.38 -6.49 14.97
N LYS A 144 2.83 -7.70 15.33
CA LYS A 144 3.14 -8.05 16.72
C LYS A 144 4.34 -7.27 17.25
N VAL A 145 5.37 -7.14 16.41
CA VAL A 145 6.63 -6.44 16.75
C VAL A 145 6.35 -4.97 17.04
N ILE A 146 5.68 -4.26 16.13
CA ILE A 146 5.32 -2.85 16.29
C ILE A 146 4.45 -2.62 17.54
N ARG A 147 3.50 -3.54 17.80
CA ARG A 147 2.67 -3.44 19.02
C ARG A 147 3.48 -3.65 20.29
N GLU A 148 4.44 -4.55 20.27
CA GLU A 148 5.34 -4.77 21.41
C GLU A 148 6.21 -3.53 21.67
N ASP A 149 6.72 -2.87 20.63
CA ASP A 149 7.48 -1.62 20.78
C ASP A 149 6.61 -0.51 21.42
N LEU A 150 5.35 -0.37 20.98
CA LEU A 150 4.39 0.57 21.57
C LEU A 150 4.12 0.26 23.06
N GLN A 151 3.94 -1.02 23.39
CA GLN A 151 3.73 -1.45 24.78
C GLN A 151 4.93 -1.16 25.66
N LEU A 152 6.15 -1.42 25.17
CA LEU A 152 7.39 -1.10 25.87
C LEU A 152 7.52 0.43 26.07
N LEU A 153 7.19 1.21 25.04
CA LEU A 153 7.22 2.68 25.13
C LEU A 153 6.27 3.19 26.22
N SER A 154 5.04 2.68 26.28
CA SER A 154 4.07 3.00 27.34
C SER A 154 4.57 2.55 28.73
N GLN A 155 5.09 1.33 28.82
CA GLN A 155 5.63 0.79 30.07
C GLN A 155 6.74 1.66 30.64
N TYR A 156 7.71 2.07 29.82
CA TYR A 156 8.80 2.94 30.27
C TYR A 156 8.33 4.35 30.62
N ALA A 157 7.30 4.87 29.92
CA ALA A 157 6.69 6.15 30.28
C ALA A 157 6.06 6.11 31.68
N SER A 158 5.31 5.04 32.00
CA SER A 158 4.71 4.85 33.34
C SER A 158 5.76 4.67 34.44
N GLN A 159 6.93 4.11 34.10
CA GLN A 159 8.07 3.98 35.01
C GLN A 159 8.91 5.25 35.14
N GLN A 160 8.59 6.30 34.37
CA GLN A 160 9.40 7.51 34.24
C GLN A 160 10.83 7.25 33.76
N ASP A 161 11.05 6.14 33.04
CA ASP A 161 12.36 5.76 32.49
C ASP A 161 12.58 6.43 31.13
N LYS A 162 13.21 7.61 31.15
CA LYS A 162 13.53 8.35 29.92
C LYS A 162 14.45 7.58 28.97
N ALA A 163 15.40 6.83 29.50
CA ALA A 163 16.33 6.05 28.67
C ALA A 163 15.63 4.82 28.06
N GLY A 164 14.75 4.18 28.83
CA GLY A 164 13.86 3.12 28.36
C GLY A 164 12.93 3.58 27.25
N MET A 165 12.25 4.73 27.43
CA MET A 165 11.39 5.30 26.38
C MET A 165 12.16 5.57 25.09
N LYS A 166 13.35 6.17 25.19
CA LYS A 166 14.18 6.42 24.00
C LYS A 166 14.50 5.12 23.27
N ARG A 167 14.95 4.09 23.99
CA ARG A 167 15.27 2.79 23.38
C ARG A 167 14.04 2.12 22.73
N ALA A 168 12.88 2.18 23.38
CA ALA A 168 11.64 1.63 22.83
C ALA A 168 11.18 2.40 21.58
N TYR A 169 11.29 3.73 21.59
CA TYR A 169 10.99 4.55 20.41
C TYR A 169 11.98 4.28 19.27
N ASP A 170 13.27 4.22 19.54
CA ASP A 170 14.29 3.90 18.52
C ASP A 170 14.00 2.53 17.88
N SER A 171 13.57 1.53 18.67
CA SER A 171 13.15 0.21 18.18
C SER A 171 11.90 0.29 17.28
N LEU A 172 10.87 1.02 17.73
CA LEU A 172 9.66 1.27 16.94
C LEU A 172 9.98 1.91 15.58
N ASP A 173 10.81 2.95 15.59
CA ASP A 173 11.23 3.70 14.42
C ASP A 173 12.01 2.80 13.43
N GLN A 174 12.96 2.01 13.93
CA GLN A 174 13.72 1.04 13.13
C GLN A 174 12.82 -0.02 12.48
N HIS A 175 11.87 -0.59 13.22
CA HIS A 175 10.94 -1.58 12.67
C HIS A 175 9.99 -0.95 11.66
N TYR A 176 9.53 0.29 11.89
CA TYR A 176 8.74 1.03 10.93
C TYR A 176 9.54 1.28 9.63
N GLU A 177 10.75 1.79 9.72
CA GLU A 177 11.62 2.07 8.56
C GLU A 177 11.91 0.82 7.72
N LEU A 178 12.02 -0.35 8.36
CA LEU A 178 12.18 -1.63 7.67
C LEU A 178 10.95 -2.00 6.82
N ILE A 179 9.74 -1.75 7.34
CA ILE A 179 8.48 -2.10 6.65
C ILE A 179 7.91 -0.96 5.81
N ARG A 180 8.44 0.26 5.95
CA ARG A 180 7.92 1.48 5.33
C ARG A 180 7.75 1.34 3.80
N PRO A 181 8.71 0.83 3.02
CA PRO A 181 8.52 0.67 1.58
C PRO A 181 7.33 -0.24 1.23
N ALA A 182 7.13 -1.29 2.01
CA ALA A 182 6.04 -2.25 1.84
C ALA A 182 4.66 -1.62 2.18
N ILE A 183 4.62 -0.74 3.18
CA ILE A 183 3.44 0.05 3.54
C ILE A 183 3.10 1.04 2.42
N VAL A 184 4.07 1.82 1.96
CA VAL A 184 3.88 2.84 0.89
C VAL A 184 3.33 2.20 -0.38
N ILE A 185 3.75 0.97 -0.71
CA ILE A 185 3.26 0.24 -1.88
C ILE A 185 1.77 -0.13 -1.76
N GLN A 186 1.27 -0.43 -0.56
CA GLN A 186 -0.07 -1.02 -0.37
C GLN A 186 -1.11 -0.13 0.28
N ARG A 187 -0.68 0.95 0.94
CA ARG A 187 -1.55 1.84 1.70
C ARG A 187 -1.70 3.15 0.98
N LYS A 188 -2.79 3.84 1.30
CA LYS A 188 -3.04 5.14 0.69
C LYS A 188 -2.03 6.17 1.24
N PRO A 189 -1.56 7.13 0.43
CA PRO A 189 -0.62 8.14 0.90
C PRO A 189 -1.08 8.86 2.17
N GLU A 190 -2.39 9.10 2.34
CA GLU A 190 -2.93 9.75 3.53
C GLU A 190 -2.75 8.92 4.80
N GLU A 191 -2.88 7.59 4.70
CA GLU A 191 -2.68 6.67 5.83
C GLU A 191 -1.21 6.63 6.25
N VAL A 192 -0.29 6.62 5.26
CA VAL A 192 1.15 6.66 5.50
C VAL A 192 1.55 7.98 6.15
N ASN A 193 1.13 9.11 5.58
CA ASN A 193 1.45 10.45 6.08
C ASN A 193 0.94 10.67 7.51
N MET A 194 -0.25 10.13 7.84
CA MET A 194 -0.79 10.21 9.19
C MET A 194 0.09 9.45 10.19
N LEU A 195 0.56 8.26 9.84
CA LEU A 195 1.45 7.47 10.68
C LEU A 195 2.82 8.13 10.84
N GLU A 196 3.41 8.66 9.76
CA GLU A 196 4.70 9.37 9.80
C GLU A 196 4.63 10.64 10.66
N SER A 197 3.53 11.39 10.54
CA SER A 197 3.29 12.56 11.38
C SER A 197 3.16 12.17 12.87
N TRP A 198 2.49 11.05 13.14
CA TRP A 198 2.37 10.52 14.50
C TRP A 198 3.73 10.06 15.06
N LEU A 199 4.55 9.34 14.28
CA LEU A 199 5.90 8.93 14.68
C LEU A 199 6.75 10.14 15.03
N SER A 200 6.80 11.14 14.14
CA SER A 200 7.54 12.38 14.36
C SER A 200 7.10 13.11 15.64
N TYR A 201 5.80 13.21 15.88
CA TYR A 201 5.27 13.81 17.11
C TYR A 201 5.65 13.01 18.36
N ALA A 202 5.50 11.68 18.33
CA ALA A 202 5.89 10.79 19.42
C ALA A 202 7.39 10.90 19.75
N GLY A 203 8.25 10.93 18.73
CA GLY A 203 9.70 11.12 18.90
C GLY A 203 10.04 12.46 19.57
N GLY A 204 9.30 13.52 19.24
CA GLY A 204 9.41 14.82 19.91
C GLY A 204 9.10 14.74 21.41
N LEU A 205 8.03 14.04 21.79
CA LEU A 205 7.62 13.85 23.19
C LEU A 205 8.62 12.99 23.98
N VAL A 206 9.14 11.93 23.36
CA VAL A 206 10.18 11.08 23.96
C VAL A 206 11.46 11.89 24.22
N THR A 207 11.82 12.76 23.28
CA THR A 207 12.98 13.65 23.41
C THR A 207 12.79 14.67 24.53
N SER A 208 11.61 15.30 24.62
CA SER A 208 11.29 16.26 25.69
C SER A 208 11.20 15.58 27.07
N GLY A 209 10.79 14.32 27.12
CA GLY A 209 10.62 13.55 28.35
C GLY A 209 9.24 13.76 29.01
N GLU A 210 8.24 14.15 28.22
CA GLU A 210 6.86 14.38 28.70
C GLU A 210 6.09 13.07 28.87
N MET A 211 6.35 12.37 29.99
CA MET A 211 5.82 11.02 30.27
C MET A 211 4.31 10.87 30.03
N SER A 212 3.50 11.78 30.62
CA SER A 212 2.04 11.71 30.50
C SER A 212 1.53 12.00 29.07
N ALA A 213 2.30 12.73 28.27
CA ALA A 213 1.99 12.95 26.87
C ALA A 213 2.32 11.70 26.04
N VAL A 214 3.44 11.03 26.35
CA VAL A 214 3.82 9.75 25.72
C VAL A 214 2.76 8.68 25.96
N GLU A 215 2.24 8.52 27.18
CA GLU A 215 1.18 7.52 27.44
C GLU A 215 -0.07 7.75 26.57
N ARG A 216 -0.48 9.02 26.41
CA ARG A 216 -1.62 9.37 25.53
C ARG A 216 -1.32 9.13 24.05
N VAL A 217 -0.10 9.46 23.61
CA VAL A 217 0.29 9.31 22.19
C VAL A 217 0.38 7.84 21.79
N VAL A 218 0.79 6.96 22.71
CA VAL A 218 0.85 5.51 22.45
C VAL A 218 -0.53 4.93 22.19
N ALA A 219 -1.54 5.28 22.99
CA ALA A 219 -2.91 4.80 22.77
C ALA A 219 -3.45 5.18 21.38
N GLN A 220 -3.15 6.40 20.92
CA GLN A 220 -3.47 6.85 19.57
C GLN A 220 -2.69 6.06 18.50
N GLY A 221 -1.41 5.76 18.75
CA GLY A 221 -0.55 4.98 17.87
C GLY A 221 -1.06 3.55 17.68
N GLU A 222 -1.47 2.88 18.77
CA GLU A 222 -2.06 1.54 18.69
C GLU A 222 -3.30 1.51 17.78
N GLU A 223 -4.13 2.55 17.87
CA GLU A 223 -5.31 2.70 17.05
C GLU A 223 -4.96 2.85 15.55
N MET A 224 -3.94 3.66 15.23
CA MET A 224 -3.46 3.82 13.85
C MET A 224 -2.85 2.53 13.31
N VAL A 225 -2.00 1.87 14.08
CA VAL A 225 -1.38 0.59 13.72
C VAL A 225 -2.45 -0.47 13.46
N ASN A 226 -3.49 -0.57 14.30
CA ASN A 226 -4.58 -1.51 14.07
C ASN A 226 -5.31 -1.25 12.74
N THR A 227 -5.51 0.01 12.39
CA THR A 227 -6.10 0.39 11.10
C THR A 227 -5.19 0.00 9.93
N LEU A 228 -3.92 0.38 10.01
CA LEU A 228 -2.91 0.13 8.97
C LEU A 228 -2.75 -1.36 8.67
N PHE A 229 -2.77 -2.21 9.69
CA PHE A 229 -2.66 -3.67 9.56
C PHE A 229 -4.01 -4.37 9.32
N GLY A 230 -5.09 -3.62 9.11
CA GLY A 230 -6.41 -4.16 8.75
C GLY A 230 -7.12 -4.91 9.90
N LYS A 231 -6.77 -4.63 11.16
CA LYS A 231 -7.32 -5.30 12.35
C LYS A 231 -8.62 -4.69 12.87
N LYS A 232 -9.06 -3.55 12.33
CA LYS A 232 -10.32 -2.89 12.74
C LYS A 232 -11.57 -3.31 11.97
N LYS A 233 -11.48 -4.26 11.02
CA LYS A 233 -12.54 -4.44 10.00
C LYS A 233 -13.81 -5.20 10.45
N ASP A 234 -13.92 -5.63 11.71
CA ASP A 234 -15.10 -6.37 12.18
C ASP A 234 -16.11 -5.55 13.00
N GLU A 235 -15.92 -4.23 13.19
CA GLU A 235 -16.77 -3.47 14.14
C GLU A 235 -17.65 -2.36 13.53
N GLN A 236 -17.73 -2.24 12.20
CA GLN A 236 -18.68 -1.32 11.55
C GLN A 236 -19.41 -1.98 10.37
N ALA A 237 -20.09 -3.08 10.63
CA ALA A 237 -21.34 -3.34 9.92
C ALA A 237 -22.36 -2.32 10.44
N LEU A 238 -22.44 -1.16 9.79
CA LEU A 238 -23.52 -0.20 10.03
C LEU A 238 -24.84 -0.95 9.85
N ALA A 239 -25.57 -1.16 10.95
CA ALA A 239 -26.94 -1.64 10.88
C ALA A 239 -27.73 -0.68 9.97
N PRO A 240 -28.53 -1.19 9.02
CA PRO A 240 -29.32 -0.32 8.15
C PRO A 240 -30.20 0.57 9.01
N LEU A 241 -30.06 1.89 8.81
CA LEU A 241 -30.85 2.90 9.49
C LEU A 241 -32.33 2.70 9.10
N GLY A 242 -33.09 2.11 10.03
CA GLY A 242 -34.53 2.26 10.23
C GLY A 242 -35.43 2.15 8.99
N GLU A 243 -36.09 0.99 8.85
CA GLU A 243 -37.48 0.98 8.40
C GLU A 243 -38.29 1.90 9.32
N VAL A 244 -38.63 3.08 8.83
CA VAL A 244 -39.61 3.94 9.49
C VAL A 244 -40.96 3.25 9.37
N LYS A 245 -41.39 2.64 10.48
CA LYS A 245 -42.74 2.12 10.66
C LYS A 245 -43.71 3.30 10.62
N GLU A 246 -44.40 3.47 9.49
CA GLU A 246 -45.57 4.34 9.34
C GLU A 246 -46.59 4.00 10.45
N LEU A 247 -46.60 4.81 11.51
CA LEU A 247 -47.59 4.79 12.56
C LEU A 247 -48.88 5.41 12.01
N GLY A 248 -49.90 4.57 11.91
CA GLY A 248 -51.21 4.90 11.36
C GLY A 248 -51.79 6.20 11.91
N HIS A 249 -52.17 7.08 10.98
CA HIS A 249 -53.17 8.11 11.25
C HIS A 249 -54.55 7.49 11.11
N GLY A 250 -55.22 7.29 12.24
CA GLY A 250 -56.66 7.12 12.28
C GLY A 250 -57.35 8.42 11.87
N ARG A 251 -58.22 8.34 10.85
CA ARG A 251 -59.42 9.18 10.67
C ARG A 251 -60.42 8.44 9.79
N SER A 252 -61.42 7.79 10.39
CA SER A 252 -62.83 8.18 10.34
C SER A 252 -63.68 7.20 11.13
#